data_AF-A0AAD9PRS5-F1
#
_entry.id   AF-A0AAD9PRS5-F1
#
_cell.length_a   1.000
_cell.length_b   1.000
_cell.length_c   1.000
_cell.angle_alpha   90.00
_cell.angle_beta   90.00
_cell.angle_gamma   90.00
#
_symmetry.space_group_name_H-M   'P 1'
#
loop_
_entity.id
_entity.type
_entity.pdbx_description
1 polymer ?
#
loop_
_entity_poly.entity_id
_entity_poly.type
_entity_poly.pdbx_seq_one_letter_code
_entity_poly.pdbx_strand_id
1 'polypeptide(L)'
;MATQSLTEDNSDLSVNEDVQEIEDPILVAVNAGASLRSPTSAVIARGIALAKVDAPRPLLEKYGHRLTNRAHLSELIPAVLENEKDKLKKELKDVKEASVIFDGTARLGEALAVIVRYVQENFQPAQRLIRLDILAKAQK
;
A
#
# COMPACT_ATOMS: atom_id res chain seq x y z
N MET A 1 -44.67 -22.51 22.48
CA MET A 1 -44.06 -21.45 23.30
C MET A 1 -43.39 -22.11 24.50
N ALA A 2 -42.07 -22.10 24.55
CA ALA A 2 -41.27 -22.36 25.75
C ALA A 2 -39.88 -21.75 25.53
N THR A 3 -39.54 -20.75 26.34
CA THR A 3 -38.27 -20.03 26.40
C THR A 3 -37.38 -20.66 27.48
N GLN A 4 -36.15 -21.06 27.15
CA GLN A 4 -35.06 -21.37 28.11
C GLN A 4 -33.74 -20.98 27.43
N SER A 5 -33.18 -19.81 27.76
CA SER A 5 -32.23 -19.50 28.85
C SER A 5 -30.78 -19.82 28.47
N LEU A 6 -30.01 -18.74 28.28
CA LEU A 6 -28.58 -18.67 28.06
C LEU A 6 -27.81 -19.25 29.26
N THR A 7 -26.81 -20.07 29.02
CA THR A 7 -25.69 -20.30 29.93
C THR A 7 -24.39 -20.17 29.15
N GLU A 8 -23.64 -19.13 29.49
CA GLU A 8 -22.29 -18.84 29.04
C GLU A 8 -21.32 -19.82 29.73
N ASP A 9 -20.61 -20.63 28.95
CA ASP A 9 -19.42 -21.32 29.43
C ASP A 9 -18.18 -20.57 28.93
N ASN A 10 -17.66 -19.71 29.81
CA ASN A 10 -16.31 -19.19 29.76
C ASN A 10 -15.33 -20.35 29.91
N SER A 11 -14.50 -20.59 28.91
CA SER A 11 -13.24 -21.30 29.08
C SER A 11 -12.10 -20.44 28.59
N ASP A 12 -11.24 -20.09 29.55
CA ASP A 12 -9.98 -19.39 29.38
C ASP A 12 -9.13 -20.03 28.27
N LEU A 13 -8.77 -19.21 27.27
CA LEU A 13 -7.58 -19.43 26.48
C LEU A 13 -6.73 -18.16 26.56
N SER A 14 -5.73 -18.29 27.43
CA SER A 14 -4.56 -17.44 27.63
C SER A 14 -4.29 -16.46 26.49
N VAL A 15 -4.23 -15.18 26.87
CA VAL A 15 -3.67 -14.10 26.08
C VAL A 15 -2.26 -14.50 25.65
N ASN A 16 -2.07 -14.86 24.38
CA ASN A 16 -0.74 -14.92 23.80
C ASN A 16 -0.29 -13.47 23.57
N GLU A 17 0.34 -12.91 24.59
CA GLU A 17 1.16 -11.71 24.52
C GLU A 17 2.42 -12.02 23.68
N ASP A 18 2.26 -12.10 22.36
CA ASP A 18 3.37 -12.05 21.39
C ASP A 18 2.82 -11.80 19.97
N VAL A 19 1.92 -10.82 19.84
CA VAL A 19 1.61 -10.24 18.54
C VAL A 19 2.62 -9.14 18.29
N GLN A 20 3.77 -9.51 17.71
CA GLN A 20 4.63 -8.52 17.08
C GLN A 20 3.83 -7.89 15.93
N GLU A 21 3.41 -6.64 16.11
CA GLU A 21 2.90 -5.79 15.04
C GLU A 21 3.95 -5.75 13.93
N ILE A 22 3.68 -6.49 12.84
CA ILE A 22 4.53 -6.46 11.66
C ILE A 22 4.17 -5.20 10.89
N GLU A 23 5.01 -4.18 11.06
CA GLU A 23 4.98 -2.93 10.29
C GLU A 23 4.98 -3.21 8.78
N ASP A 24 3.83 -2.91 8.16
CA ASP A 24 3.58 -2.45 6.79
C ASP A 24 4.32 -3.07 5.59
N PRO A 25 3.63 -3.86 4.74
CA PRO A 25 4.10 -4.20 3.41
C PRO A 25 3.63 -3.14 2.39
N ILE A 26 4.21 -1.94 2.41
CA ILE A 26 3.93 -0.93 1.37
C ILE A 26 4.82 -1.22 0.16
N LEU A 27 4.32 -2.03 -0.77
CA LEU A 27 4.82 -2.09 -2.15
C LEU A 27 3.83 -1.33 -3.05
N VAL A 28 3.99 -0.01 -3.13
CA VAL A 28 3.18 0.81 -4.04
C VAL A 28 3.92 0.94 -5.36
N ALA A 29 3.55 0.13 -6.35
CA ALA A 29 3.98 0.38 -7.72
C ALA A 29 3.26 1.64 -8.25
N VAL A 30 3.98 2.77 -8.40
CA VAL A 30 3.48 3.92 -9.17
C VAL A 30 4.31 4.07 -10.43
N ASN A 31 3.63 3.92 -11.57
CA ASN A 31 4.11 4.39 -12.86
C ASN A 31 3.45 5.74 -13.21
N ALA A 32 4.19 6.53 -13.99
CA ALA A 32 3.87 7.81 -14.62
C ALA A 32 3.91 9.11 -13.78
N GLY A 33 5.00 9.86 -13.98
CA GLY A 33 4.88 11.30 -14.35
C GLY A 33 4.90 12.34 -13.22
N ALA A 34 5.24 12.00 -11.98
CA ALA A 34 5.38 13.02 -10.95
C ALA A 34 6.73 13.74 -11.08
N SER A 35 6.68 15.03 -11.46
CA SER A 35 7.78 15.98 -11.29
C SER A 35 8.01 16.19 -9.79
N LEU A 36 8.72 15.25 -9.17
CA LEU A 36 9.01 15.26 -7.74
C LEU A 36 10.22 16.17 -7.53
N ARG A 37 9.96 17.31 -6.87
CA ARG A 37 10.92 18.40 -6.62
C ARG A 37 12.07 18.01 -5.68
N SER A 38 12.07 16.79 -5.11
CA SER A 38 13.20 16.25 -4.36
C SER A 38 13.39 14.74 -4.59
N PRO A 39 14.63 14.23 -4.58
CA PRO A 39 14.93 12.80 -4.74
C PRO A 39 14.30 11.93 -3.63
N THR A 40 14.09 12.52 -2.45
CA THR A 40 13.48 11.88 -1.28
C THR A 40 12.05 11.41 -1.52
N SER A 41 11.16 12.29 -1.99
CA SER A 41 9.77 11.93 -2.26
C SER A 41 9.63 11.06 -3.52
N ALA A 42 10.58 11.18 -4.46
CA ALA A 42 10.66 10.34 -5.66
C ALA A 42 10.87 8.86 -5.36
N VAL A 43 11.68 8.54 -4.37
CA VAL A 43 11.94 7.14 -3.96
C VAL A 43 10.68 6.48 -3.40
N ILE A 44 9.96 7.19 -2.52
CA ILE A 44 8.72 6.69 -1.90
C ILE A 44 7.62 6.55 -2.94
N ALA A 45 7.41 7.59 -3.75
CA ALA A 45 6.39 7.58 -4.79
C ALA A 45 6.65 6.48 -5.82
N ARG A 46 7.91 6.11 -6.09
CA ARG A 46 8.25 5.01 -7.01
C ARG A 46 8.19 3.61 -6.38
N GLY A 47 7.78 3.48 -5.12
CA GLY A 47 7.62 2.19 -4.46
C GLY A 47 8.93 1.49 -4.12
N ILE A 48 10.03 2.22 -4.00
CA ILE A 48 11.29 1.62 -3.56
C ILE A 48 11.13 1.25 -2.09
N ALA A 49 11.26 -0.05 -1.79
CA ALA A 49 11.21 -0.54 -0.43
C ALA A 49 12.23 0.21 0.45
N LEU A 50 11.80 0.67 1.63
CA LEU A 50 12.67 1.42 2.55
C LEU A 50 13.95 0.67 2.90
N ALA A 51 13.91 -0.66 2.97
CA ALA A 51 15.09 -1.50 3.21
C ALA A 51 16.14 -1.43 2.07
N LYS A 52 15.74 -1.02 0.86
CA LYS A 52 16.59 -0.92 -0.34
C LYS A 52 16.95 0.52 -0.69
N VAL A 53 16.52 1.48 0.13
CA VAL A 53 16.65 2.91 -0.18
C VAL A 53 18.09 3.41 -0.22
N ASP A 54 18.99 2.74 0.49
CA ASP A 54 20.40 3.10 0.55
C ASP A 54 21.21 2.54 -0.63
N ALA A 55 20.69 1.53 -1.34
CA ALA A 55 21.36 0.97 -2.51
C ALA A 55 21.60 2.01 -3.64
N PRO A 56 20.64 2.88 -4.00
CA PRO A 56 20.87 3.94 -4.99
C PRO A 56 21.59 5.18 -4.43
N ARG A 57 21.76 5.31 -3.11
CA ARG A 57 22.32 6.52 -2.46
C ARG A 57 23.69 6.94 -3.05
N PRO A 58 24.68 6.05 -3.25
CA PRO A 58 25.98 6.45 -3.81
C PRO A 58 25.86 7.04 -5.24
N LEU A 59 24.94 6.51 -6.04
CA LEU A 59 24.70 7.02 -7.40
C LEU A 59 24.03 8.39 -7.35
N LEU A 60 23.02 8.57 -6.49
CA LEU A 60 22.33 9.85 -6.31
C LEU A 60 23.31 10.94 -5.85
N GLU A 61 24.12 10.63 -4.85
CA GLU A 61 25.09 11.57 -4.29
C GLU A 61 26.18 11.96 -5.30
N LYS A 62 26.60 11.04 -6.17
CA LYS A 62 27.51 11.32 -7.29
C LYS A 62 26.97 12.39 -8.24
N TYR A 63 25.66 12.44 -8.45
CA TYR A 63 25.01 13.44 -9.31
C TYR A 63 24.46 14.65 -8.52
N GLY A 64 24.92 14.85 -7.28
CA GLY A 64 24.53 16.00 -6.46
C GLY A 64 23.16 15.90 -5.78
N HIS A 65 22.55 14.71 -5.79
CA HIS A 65 21.26 14.46 -5.15
C HIS A 65 21.47 13.79 -3.79
N ARG A 66 21.22 14.53 -2.70
CA ARG A 66 21.26 13.97 -1.35
C ARG A 66 19.93 13.32 -0.99
N LEU A 67 20.00 12.10 -0.47
CA LEU A 67 18.84 11.41 0.08
C LEU A 67 18.83 11.55 1.59
N THR A 68 17.67 11.81 2.20
CA THR A 68 17.56 11.82 3.66
C THR A 68 17.72 10.41 4.25
N ASN A 69 17.74 10.30 5.57
CA ASN A 69 17.82 9.01 6.25
C ASN A 69 16.52 8.20 6.09
N ARG A 70 16.59 6.88 6.33
CA ARG A 70 15.43 5.98 6.19
C ARG A 70 14.28 6.34 7.14
N ALA A 71 14.57 6.78 8.36
CA ALA A 71 13.56 7.14 9.36
C ALA A 71 12.71 8.35 8.91
N HIS A 72 13.35 9.37 8.35
CA HIS A 72 12.65 10.53 7.82
C HIS A 72 11.88 10.19 6.54
N LEU A 73 12.35 9.21 5.75
CA LEU A 73 11.57 8.70 4.61
C LEU A 73 10.28 8.01 5.07
N SER A 74 10.31 7.21 6.14
CA SER A 74 9.07 6.61 6.67
C SER A 74 8.06 7.67 7.15
N GLU A 75 8.52 8.76 7.76
CA GLU A 75 7.65 9.88 8.18
C GLU A 75 6.94 10.56 7.00
N LEU A 76 7.50 10.47 5.79
CA LEU A 76 6.91 11.05 4.58
C LEU A 76 5.84 10.15 3.94
N ILE A 77 5.78 8.86 4.29
CA ILE A 77 4.83 7.90 3.71
C ILE A 77 3.38 8.38 3.84
N PRO A 78 2.88 8.81 5.02
CA PRO A 78 1.50 9.27 5.16
C PRO A 78 1.19 10.47 4.25
N ALA A 79 2.12 11.43 4.15
CA ALA A 79 1.94 12.62 3.30
C ALA A 79 1.93 12.26 1.81
N VAL A 80 2.81 11.36 1.37
CA VAL A 80 2.82 10.85 -0.02
C VAL A 80 1.54 10.09 -0.32
N LEU A 81 1.08 9.24 0.61
CA LEU A 81 -0.16 8.48 0.47
C LEU A 81 -1.38 9.40 0.31
N GLU A 82 -1.50 10.45 1.11
CA GLU A 82 -2.62 11.39 1.00
C GLU A 82 -2.60 12.16 -0.33
N ASN A 83 -1.42 12.59 -0.78
CA ASN A 83 -1.27 13.21 -2.10
C ASN A 83 -1.67 12.27 -3.25
N GLU A 84 -1.30 10.99 -3.19
CA GLU A 84 -1.69 9.99 -4.19
C GLU A 84 -3.20 9.71 -4.15
N LYS A 85 -3.83 9.66 -2.97
CA LYS A 85 -5.30 9.55 -2.85
C LYS A 85 -6.00 10.73 -3.49
N ASP A 86 -5.54 11.96 -3.24
CA ASP A 86 -6.16 13.15 -3.82
C ASP A 86 -5.95 13.24 -5.33
N LYS A 87 -4.79 12.81 -5.82
CA LYS A 87 -4.53 12.67 -7.26
C LYS A 87 -5.48 11.64 -7.88
N LEU A 88 -5.62 10.47 -7.25
CA LEU A 88 -6.54 9.44 -7.73
C LEU A 88 -7.99 9.92 -7.75
N LYS A 89 -8.46 10.59 -6.70
CA LYS A 89 -9.82 11.18 -6.65
C LYS A 89 -10.03 12.15 -7.82
N LYS A 90 -9.02 12.93 -8.19
CA LYS A 90 -9.09 13.83 -9.36
C LYS A 90 -9.12 13.03 -10.67
N GLU A 91 -8.24 12.04 -10.82
CA GLU A 91 -8.20 11.17 -12.00
C GLU A 91 -9.51 10.42 -12.23
N LEU A 92 -10.23 10.05 -11.16
CA LEU A 92 -11.50 9.31 -11.24
C LEU A 92 -12.75 10.19 -11.42
N LYS A 93 -12.64 11.52 -11.34
CA LYS A 93 -13.80 12.42 -11.57
C LYS A 93 -14.24 12.44 -13.03
N ASP A 94 -13.26 12.48 -13.93
CA ASP A 94 -13.46 12.72 -15.36
C ASP A 94 -13.15 11.43 -16.16
N VAL A 95 -13.82 10.32 -15.79
CA VAL A 95 -13.64 9.02 -16.44
C VAL A 95 -14.89 8.64 -17.21
N LYS A 96 -14.68 8.07 -18.41
CA LYS A 96 -15.78 7.60 -19.26
C LYS A 96 -16.39 6.32 -18.70
N GLU A 97 -15.53 5.37 -18.35
CA GLU A 97 -15.89 4.06 -17.81
C GLU A 97 -14.88 3.63 -16.75
N ALA A 98 -15.35 2.89 -15.75
CA ALA A 98 -14.52 2.34 -14.70
C ALA A 98 -14.98 0.93 -14.32
N SER A 99 -14.04 0.11 -13.88
CA SER A 99 -14.25 -1.24 -13.39
C SER A 99 -13.35 -1.49 -12.18
N VAL A 100 -13.78 -2.39 -11.30
CA VAL A 100 -13.02 -2.83 -10.13
C VAL A 100 -12.63 -4.28 -10.33
N ILE A 101 -11.35 -4.58 -10.12
CA ILE A 101 -10.75 -5.90 -10.21
C ILE A 101 -10.38 -6.32 -8.80
N PHE A 102 -10.88 -7.49 -8.40
CA PHE A 102 -10.47 -8.18 -7.19
C PHE A 102 -9.54 -9.32 -7.61
N ASP A 103 -8.29 -9.26 -7.21
CA ASP A 103 -7.27 -10.26 -7.54
C ASP A 103 -6.68 -10.83 -6.25
N GLY A 104 -6.58 -12.15 -6.16
CA GLY A 104 -6.21 -12.83 -4.92
C GLY A 104 -5.22 -13.95 -5.13
N THR A 105 -4.39 -14.22 -4.13
CA THR A 105 -3.50 -15.38 -4.09
C THR A 105 -3.56 -16.07 -2.73
N ALA A 106 -3.33 -17.37 -2.71
CA ALA A 106 -3.31 -18.20 -1.50
C ALA A 106 -2.03 -19.08 -1.38
N ARG A 107 -1.06 -18.92 -2.30
CA ARG A 107 0.05 -19.89 -2.45
C ARG A 107 1.06 -19.87 -1.31
N LEU A 108 1.43 -18.68 -0.82
CA LEU A 108 2.43 -18.46 0.24
C LEU A 108 1.88 -17.47 1.27
N GLY A 109 0.60 -17.64 1.60
CA GLY A 109 -0.21 -16.66 2.30
C GLY A 109 -1.38 -16.21 1.44
N GLU A 110 -2.42 -15.73 2.10
CA GLU A 110 -3.60 -15.17 1.48
C GLU A 110 -3.44 -13.67 1.35
N ALA A 111 -3.58 -13.16 0.14
CA ALA A 111 -3.57 -11.73 -0.13
C ALA A 111 -4.65 -11.37 -1.13
N LEU A 112 -5.21 -10.17 -0.99
CA LEU A 112 -6.23 -9.59 -1.87
C LEU A 112 -5.78 -8.21 -2.34
N ALA A 113 -5.69 -8.04 -3.65
CA ALA A 113 -5.49 -6.76 -4.31
C ALA A 113 -6.82 -6.25 -4.86
N VAL A 114 -7.15 -5.00 -4.54
CA VAL A 114 -8.26 -4.26 -5.13
C VAL A 114 -7.69 -3.22 -6.07
N ILE A 115 -8.01 -3.37 -7.35
CA ILE A 115 -7.47 -2.56 -8.43
C ILE A 115 -8.63 -1.87 -9.15
N VAL A 116 -8.49 -0.59 -9.45
CA VAL A 116 -9.44 0.14 -10.29
C VAL A 116 -8.82 0.31 -11.67
N ARG A 117 -9.58 -0.06 -12.69
CA ARG A 117 -9.23 0.14 -14.11
C ARG A 117 -10.27 1.05 -14.74
N TYR A 118 -9.82 2.13 -15.37
CA TYR A 118 -10.70 3.16 -15.93
C TYR A 118 -10.16 3.66 -17.27
N VAL A 119 -11.05 4.26 -18.05
CA VAL A 119 -10.74 4.89 -19.33
C VAL A 119 -10.99 6.40 -19.21
N GLN A 120 -9.95 7.19 -19.43
CA GLN A 120 -10.03 8.65 -19.47
C GLN A 120 -10.79 9.12 -20.73
N GLU A 121 -11.25 10.37 -20.76
CA GLU A 121 -11.97 10.94 -21.91
C GLU A 121 -11.19 10.85 -23.24
N ASN A 122 -9.86 10.93 -23.17
CA ASN A 122 -8.95 10.78 -24.31
C ASN A 122 -8.75 9.30 -24.76
N PHE A 123 -9.60 8.38 -24.27
CA PHE A 123 -9.54 6.95 -24.53
C PHE A 123 -8.25 6.26 -24.06
N GLN A 124 -7.51 6.86 -23.11
CA GLN A 124 -6.36 6.22 -22.50
C GLN A 124 -6.80 5.34 -21.31
N PRO A 125 -6.55 4.02 -21.35
CA PRO A 125 -6.80 3.16 -20.21
C PRO A 125 -5.74 3.39 -19.14
N ALA A 126 -6.17 3.44 -17.88
CA ALA A 126 -5.32 3.53 -16.71
C ALA A 126 -5.72 2.47 -15.68
N GLN A 127 -4.76 2.10 -14.83
CA GLN A 127 -4.96 1.14 -13.76
C GLN A 127 -4.25 1.61 -12.49
N ARG A 128 -4.93 1.49 -11.35
CA ARG A 128 -4.46 1.93 -10.04
C ARG A 128 -4.73 0.86 -8.99
N LEU A 129 -3.72 0.49 -8.22
CA LEU A 129 -3.87 -0.32 -7.01
C LEU A 129 -4.48 0.57 -5.92
N ILE A 130 -5.63 0.19 -5.38
CA ILE A 130 -6.35 0.95 -4.35
C ILE A 130 -6.06 0.38 -2.97
N ARG A 131 -5.98 -0.94 -2.90
CA ARG A 131 -5.79 -1.67 -1.65
C ARG A 131 -5.06 -2.97 -1.89
N LEU A 132 -4.17 -3.31 -0.97
CA LEU A 132 -3.56 -4.62 -0.88
C LEU A 132 -3.67 -5.06 0.58
N ASP A 133 -4.44 -6.11 0.82
CA ASP A 133 -4.58 -6.72 2.15
C ASP A 133 -3.87 -8.06 2.18
N ILE A 134 -3.13 -8.32 3.26
CA ILE A 134 -2.64 -9.65 3.60
C ILE A 134 -3.63 -10.26 4.58
N LEU A 135 -4.39 -11.26 4.13
CA LEU A 135 -5.47 -11.90 4.88
C LEU A 135 -4.94 -13.01 5.80
N ALA A 136 -3.95 -13.76 5.32
CA ALA A 136 -3.28 -14.80 6.11
C ALA A 136 -1.80 -14.88 5.72
N LYS A 137 -0.92 -15.05 6.71
CA LYS A 137 0.51 -15.26 6.46
C LYS A 137 0.78 -16.74 6.26
N ALA A 138 1.73 -17.09 5.40
CA ALA A 138 2.26 -18.45 5.39
C ALA A 138 2.78 -18.79 6.80
N GLN A 139 2.33 -19.93 7.34
CA GLN A 139 2.97 -20.50 8.51
C GLN A 139 4.42 -20.86 8.12
N LYS A 140 5.37 -20.44 8.95
CA LYS A 140 6.80 -20.75 8.78
C LYS A 140 7.08 -22.22 9.00
#